data_AF-A0A8H8R7R5-F1
#
_entry.id   AF-A0A8H8R7R5-F1
#
_cell.length_a   1.000
_cell.length_b   1.000
_cell.length_c   1.000
_cell.angle_alpha   90.00
_cell.angle_beta   90.00
_cell.angle_gamma   90.00
#
_symmetry.space_group_name_H-M   'P 1'
#
loop_
_entity.id
_entity.type
_entity.pdbx_description
1 polymer ?
#
loop_
_entity_poly.entity_id
_entity_poly.type
_entity_poly.pdbx_seq_one_letter_code
_entity_poly.pdbx_strand_id
1 'polypeptide(L)'
;MSSYSAIGSGSAHSSDSGRGRRRKAKDSNFAGQASWFSSNVNLLNTIVGAGTLAMPLAMSHMGILLGTFVIVWSGMTAAFGLYLQSRCARYLDRGSSSFFALSQMTYPNAAVIFDAAIAIKCFGVGVSYLIIIGDLMPGVVRGFNEAADNIPFMVDRHFWVTVFMLVVIPLSFLRRLDSLKYTSIIALTSISYLVVLVVFHFFKGDTMADRGVIRVLQWAGPVQTLQSFPVIVFAYTCHQNMFSIINEISDNSPRHITSVIFASIGSAASVYVLVAITGYLSFGNNVAGNIVGMYIPSIASTIAKAAIVVLVMFSYPLQVHPCRASIDAVLKWRPNSFKGSRNSPNSSPARTAPLLAGSSAQPPARNDQIGELRFALITTTIVILSYTAAMTVSSLDKVLAYVGSTGSTSISFILPGLFYYKISAPDSIHHQRLTKEDDDDQSGSDEEDGGQRGGATQWRKTILRKLSLALAIYGIFVMVLCLGTNVFFAGGGGH
;
A
#
# COMPACT_ATOMS: atom_id res chain seq x y z
N MET A 1 -64.42 -23.82 -46.06
CA MET A 1 -63.03 -23.87 -46.56
C MET A 1 -62.11 -24.10 -45.37
N SER A 2 -61.49 -25.29 -45.33
CA SER A 2 -60.13 -25.64 -44.86
C SER A 2 -59.57 -24.92 -43.61
N SER A 3 -58.90 -25.51 -42.62
CA SER A 3 -58.43 -26.86 -42.29
C SER A 3 -57.84 -26.81 -40.85
N TYR A 4 -57.63 -27.99 -40.29
CA TYR A 4 -57.10 -28.38 -38.97
C TYR A 4 -55.67 -27.93 -38.58
N SER A 5 -55.34 -28.16 -37.28
CA SER A 5 -54.03 -28.48 -36.66
C SER A 5 -53.06 -27.31 -36.35
N ALA A 6 -52.15 -27.33 -35.38
CA ALA A 6 -51.88 -28.11 -34.16
C ALA A 6 -50.73 -27.39 -33.40
N ILE A 7 -50.81 -27.39 -32.07
CA ILE A 7 -49.78 -27.61 -31.04
C ILE A 7 -48.31 -27.24 -31.36
N GLY A 8 -47.72 -26.40 -30.49
CA GLY A 8 -46.26 -26.26 -30.34
C GLY A 8 -45.88 -25.69 -28.98
N SER A 9 -45.47 -26.56 -28.06
CA SER A 9 -44.87 -26.25 -26.76
C SER A 9 -43.61 -25.40 -26.87
N GLY A 10 -43.54 -24.29 -26.13
CA GLY A 10 -42.34 -23.47 -25.96
C GLY A 10 -42.07 -23.21 -24.48
N SER A 11 -41.13 -23.96 -23.92
CA SER A 11 -40.58 -23.81 -22.57
C SER A 11 -40.00 -22.41 -22.35
N ALA A 12 -40.62 -21.63 -21.47
CA ALA A 12 -40.07 -20.34 -21.03
C ALA A 12 -38.96 -20.58 -19.99
N HIS A 13 -37.70 -20.60 -20.46
CA HIS A 13 -36.52 -20.42 -19.61
C HIS A 13 -36.35 -18.92 -19.33
N SER A 14 -37.03 -18.40 -18.31
CA SER A 14 -36.84 -17.03 -17.82
C SER A 14 -36.11 -17.03 -16.48
N SER A 15 -34.80 -17.25 -16.50
CA SER A 15 -33.99 -17.14 -15.28
C SER A 15 -32.52 -16.81 -15.56
N ASP A 16 -32.18 -15.51 -15.69
CA ASP A 16 -30.93 -14.98 -15.10
C ASP A 16 -30.75 -13.44 -15.15
N SER A 17 -31.60 -12.69 -15.87
CA SER A 17 -31.44 -11.24 -16.06
C SER A 17 -31.76 -10.38 -14.81
N GLY A 18 -32.38 -10.97 -13.79
CA GLY A 18 -32.77 -10.25 -12.56
C GLY A 18 -31.63 -10.01 -11.57
N ARG A 19 -30.51 -10.75 -11.65
CA ARG A 19 -29.42 -10.68 -10.65
C ARG A 19 -28.45 -9.52 -10.90
N GLY A 20 -28.12 -9.20 -12.15
CA GLY A 20 -27.28 -8.05 -12.50
C GLY A 20 -27.95 -6.71 -12.17
N ARG A 21 -29.27 -6.60 -12.43
CA ARG A 21 -30.07 -5.42 -12.14
C ARG A 21 -30.20 -5.14 -10.64
N ARG A 22 -30.19 -6.18 -9.80
CA ARG A 22 -30.27 -6.08 -8.34
C ARG A 22 -28.95 -5.60 -7.69
N ARG A 23 -27.81 -5.71 -8.37
CA ARG A 23 -26.50 -5.23 -7.87
C ARG A 23 -26.23 -3.78 -8.28
N LYS A 24 -26.62 -3.37 -9.49
CA LYS A 24 -26.67 -1.94 -9.88
C LYS A 24 -27.53 -1.11 -8.92
N ALA A 25 -28.58 -1.73 -8.36
CA ALA A 25 -29.45 -1.15 -7.32
C ALA A 25 -28.93 -1.32 -5.87
N LYS A 26 -27.89 -2.12 -5.61
CA LYS A 26 -27.24 -2.26 -4.28
C LYS A 26 -26.02 -1.34 -4.16
N ASP A 27 -25.28 -1.15 -5.26
CA ASP A 27 -24.19 -0.17 -5.37
C ASP A 27 -24.70 1.28 -5.32
N SER A 28 -25.98 1.52 -5.62
CA SER A 28 -26.61 2.86 -5.53
C SER A 28 -26.80 3.36 -4.10
N ASN A 29 -26.69 2.50 -3.08
CA ASN A 29 -26.82 2.92 -1.67
C ASN A 29 -25.49 3.36 -1.02
N PHE A 30 -24.34 3.16 -1.68
CA PHE A 30 -23.03 3.62 -1.20
C PHE A 30 -22.32 4.40 -2.32
N ALA A 31 -22.60 5.70 -2.40
CA ALA A 31 -21.96 6.61 -3.34
C ALA A 31 -20.66 7.15 -2.75
N GLY A 32 -19.52 6.65 -3.23
CA GLY A 32 -18.21 7.25 -2.96
C GLY A 32 -18.16 8.70 -3.47
N GLN A 33 -17.48 9.58 -2.76
CA GLN A 33 -17.40 11.01 -3.09
C GLN A 33 -16.02 11.42 -3.66
N ALA A 34 -15.03 10.53 -3.64
CA ALA A 34 -13.68 10.88 -4.09
C ALA A 34 -13.58 10.89 -5.62
N SER A 35 -12.98 11.96 -6.16
CA SER A 35 -12.71 12.08 -7.60
C SER A 35 -11.50 11.23 -8.01
N TRP A 36 -11.36 10.98 -9.32
CA TRP A 36 -10.18 10.33 -9.90
C TRP A 36 -8.88 11.05 -9.50
N PHE A 37 -8.87 12.39 -9.57
CA PHE A 37 -7.71 13.20 -9.21
C PHE A 37 -7.38 13.11 -7.72
N SER A 38 -8.40 13.18 -6.85
CA SER A 38 -8.21 13.03 -5.41
C SER A 38 -7.66 11.64 -5.05
N SER A 39 -8.13 10.60 -5.73
CA SER A 39 -7.67 9.22 -5.55
C SER A 39 -6.21 9.07 -5.98
N ASN A 40 -5.86 9.64 -7.13
CA ASN A 40 -4.48 9.68 -7.64
C ASN A 40 -3.54 10.41 -6.67
N VAL A 41 -3.93 11.59 -6.19
CA VAL A 41 -3.17 12.37 -5.20
C VAL A 41 -2.96 11.60 -3.90
N ASN A 42 -4.01 10.95 -3.39
CA ASN A 42 -3.93 10.18 -2.15
C ASN A 42 -2.97 8.97 -2.29
N LEU A 43 -3.06 8.26 -3.42
CA LEU A 43 -2.18 7.13 -3.71
C LEU A 43 -0.73 7.61 -3.92
N LEU A 44 -0.53 8.71 -4.66
CA LEU A 44 0.77 9.33 -4.89
C LEU A 44 1.43 9.77 -3.59
N ASN A 45 0.69 10.41 -2.68
CA ASN A 45 1.19 10.83 -1.36
C ASN A 45 1.73 9.64 -0.54
N THR A 46 1.09 8.48 -0.68
CA THR A 46 1.55 7.25 -0.02
C THR A 46 2.82 6.71 -0.65
N ILE A 47 2.90 6.75 -1.99
CA ILE A 47 4.07 6.28 -2.73
C ILE A 47 5.24 7.21 -2.41
N VAL A 48 5.17 8.47 -2.82
CA VAL A 48 6.26 9.48 -2.77
C VAL A 48 6.45 10.03 -1.35
N GLY A 49 6.65 9.15 -0.36
CA GLY A 49 6.88 9.52 1.04
C GLY A 49 8.35 9.43 1.44
N ALA A 50 8.58 8.89 2.65
CA ALA A 50 9.91 8.67 3.21
C ALA A 50 10.85 7.83 2.33
N GLY A 51 10.32 6.93 1.49
CA GLY A 51 11.12 6.13 0.56
C GLY A 51 11.95 6.98 -0.41
N THR A 52 11.46 8.16 -0.78
CA THR A 52 12.15 9.12 -1.65
C THR A 52 13.50 9.55 -1.08
N LEU A 53 13.62 9.66 0.25
CA LEU A 53 14.82 10.16 0.94
C LEU A 53 16.02 9.21 0.81
N ALA A 54 15.75 7.92 0.65
CA ALA A 54 16.75 6.86 0.57
C ALA A 54 17.03 6.41 -0.88
N MET A 55 16.30 6.94 -1.88
CA MET A 55 16.48 6.61 -3.29
C MET A 55 17.91 6.90 -3.81
N PRO A 56 18.52 8.05 -3.49
CA PRO A 56 19.91 8.34 -3.87
C PRO A 56 20.92 7.33 -3.31
N LEU A 57 20.75 6.90 -2.05
CA LEU A 57 21.59 5.86 -1.45
C LEU A 57 21.43 4.53 -2.20
N ALA A 58 20.19 4.12 -2.49
CA ALA A 58 19.95 2.89 -3.24
C ALA A 58 20.62 2.92 -4.63
N MET A 59 20.64 4.09 -5.28
CA MET A 59 21.34 4.28 -6.55
C MET A 59 22.86 4.18 -6.42
N SER A 60 23.45 4.60 -5.28
CA SER A 60 24.89 4.44 -5.04
C SER A 60 25.34 2.98 -4.97
N HIS A 61 24.49 2.09 -4.45
CA HIS A 61 24.80 0.66 -4.37
C HIS A 61 24.62 -0.05 -5.72
N MET A 62 23.63 0.35 -6.52
CA MET A 62 23.30 -0.31 -7.79
C MET A 62 24.01 0.30 -9.01
N GLY A 63 24.47 1.54 -8.91
CA GLY A 63 24.87 2.34 -10.07
C GLY A 63 23.66 2.88 -10.85
N ILE A 64 23.90 3.82 -11.76
CA ILE A 64 22.83 4.56 -12.46
C ILE A 64 22.00 3.64 -13.35
N LEU A 65 22.65 2.81 -14.17
CA LEU A 65 21.95 1.97 -15.16
C LEU A 65 21.08 0.90 -14.49
N LEU A 66 21.68 0.09 -13.62
CA LEU A 66 20.94 -0.95 -12.90
C LEU A 66 19.92 -0.33 -11.93
N GLY A 67 20.28 0.73 -11.21
CA GLY A 67 19.37 1.42 -10.30
C GLY A 67 18.11 1.93 -11.01
N THR A 68 18.28 2.59 -12.17
CA THR A 68 17.13 3.07 -12.96
C THR A 68 16.26 1.92 -13.45
N PHE A 69 16.88 0.84 -13.97
CA PHE A 69 16.15 -0.36 -14.38
C PHE A 69 15.35 -0.97 -13.21
N VAL A 70 15.97 -1.12 -12.04
CA VAL A 70 15.34 -1.68 -10.84
C VAL A 70 14.19 -0.82 -10.32
N ILE A 71 14.32 0.52 -10.35
CA ILE A 71 13.25 1.45 -9.98
C ILE A 71 12.03 1.23 -10.91
N VAL A 72 12.24 1.23 -12.22
CA VAL A 72 11.16 1.04 -13.20
C VAL A 72 10.54 -0.35 -13.07
N TRP A 73 11.35 -1.40 -12.94
CA TRP A 73 10.89 -2.78 -12.77
C TRP A 73 10.06 -2.96 -11.48
N SER A 74 10.51 -2.36 -10.38
CA SER A 74 9.78 -2.38 -9.11
C SER A 74 8.44 -1.63 -9.22
N GLY A 75 8.41 -0.50 -9.93
CA GLY A 75 7.17 0.20 -10.25
C GLY A 75 6.21 -0.65 -11.09
N MET A 76 6.69 -1.30 -12.15
CA MET A 76 5.87 -2.18 -13.00
C MET A 76 5.27 -3.35 -12.22
N THR A 77 6.07 -4.02 -11.39
CA THR A 77 5.61 -5.15 -10.56
C THR A 77 4.64 -4.70 -9.47
N ALA A 78 4.85 -3.52 -8.86
CA ALA A 78 3.91 -2.93 -7.91
C ALA A 78 2.59 -2.51 -8.57
N ALA A 79 2.62 -1.90 -9.76
CA ALA A 79 1.41 -1.58 -10.53
C ALA A 79 0.61 -2.84 -10.88
N PHE A 80 1.31 -3.93 -11.25
CA PHE A 80 0.67 -5.21 -11.49
C PHE A 80 0.06 -5.81 -10.21
N GLY A 81 0.74 -5.70 -9.06
CA GLY A 81 0.19 -6.07 -7.75
C GLY A 81 -1.11 -5.32 -7.41
N LEU A 82 -1.12 -3.99 -7.54
CA LEU A 82 -2.30 -3.15 -7.35
C LEU A 82 -3.43 -3.53 -8.32
N TYR A 83 -3.10 -3.81 -9.57
CA TYR A 83 -4.08 -4.24 -10.57
C TYR A 83 -4.75 -5.55 -10.16
N LEU A 84 -3.97 -6.57 -9.77
CA LEU A 84 -4.53 -7.84 -9.28
C LEU A 84 -5.38 -7.65 -8.02
N GLN A 85 -4.92 -6.81 -7.08
CA GLN A 85 -5.65 -6.52 -5.85
C GLN A 85 -6.99 -5.82 -6.13
N SER A 86 -7.02 -4.84 -7.03
CA SER A 86 -8.25 -4.14 -7.40
C SER A 86 -9.27 -5.06 -8.09
N ARG A 87 -8.80 -6.01 -8.90
CA ARG A 87 -9.66 -7.08 -9.46
C ARG A 87 -10.23 -7.96 -8.36
N CYS A 88 -9.42 -8.33 -7.36
CA CYS A 88 -9.87 -9.11 -6.21
C CYS A 88 -10.88 -8.34 -5.33
N ALA A 89 -10.78 -7.01 -5.25
CA ALA A 89 -11.71 -6.20 -4.47
C ALA A 89 -13.16 -6.28 -4.97
N ARG A 90 -13.39 -6.62 -6.25
CA ARG A 90 -14.73 -6.75 -6.85
C ARG A 90 -15.58 -7.88 -6.24
N TYR A 91 -14.95 -8.87 -5.60
CA TYR A 91 -15.67 -9.95 -4.91
C TYR A 91 -16.21 -9.55 -3.55
N LEU A 92 -15.81 -8.39 -3.05
CA LEU A 92 -16.27 -7.85 -1.78
C LEU A 92 -17.40 -6.84 -2.02
N ASP A 93 -18.28 -6.72 -1.01
CA ASP A 93 -19.32 -5.69 -1.03
C ASP A 93 -18.66 -4.31 -0.87
N ARG A 94 -19.06 -3.35 -1.73
CA ARG A 94 -18.53 -1.97 -1.71
C ARG A 94 -18.69 -1.35 -0.32
N GLY A 95 -17.64 -0.72 0.19
CA GLY A 95 -17.59 -0.14 1.54
C GLY A 95 -17.11 -1.10 2.64
N SER A 96 -17.00 -2.40 2.36
CA SER A 96 -16.46 -3.41 3.29
C SER A 96 -15.13 -4.04 2.83
N SER A 97 -14.62 -3.61 1.66
CA SER A 97 -13.41 -4.16 1.07
C SER A 97 -12.19 -3.93 1.96
N SER A 98 -11.52 -5.01 2.37
CA SER A 98 -10.30 -4.98 3.19
C SER A 98 -9.45 -6.23 2.93
N PHE A 99 -8.16 -6.18 3.27
CA PHE A 99 -7.25 -7.32 3.20
C PHE A 99 -7.76 -8.51 4.02
N PHE A 100 -8.24 -8.26 5.23
CA PHE A 100 -8.80 -9.28 6.09
C PHE A 100 -10.02 -9.96 5.45
N ALA A 101 -10.98 -9.18 4.94
CA ALA A 101 -12.18 -9.74 4.31
C ALA A 101 -11.84 -10.56 3.05
N LEU A 102 -10.89 -10.10 2.24
CA LEU A 102 -10.42 -10.84 1.06
C LEU A 102 -9.68 -12.13 1.47
N SER A 103 -8.87 -12.07 2.53
CA SER A 103 -8.15 -13.24 3.03
C SER A 103 -9.09 -14.28 3.64
N GLN A 104 -10.13 -13.88 4.35
CA GLN A 104 -11.14 -14.79 4.90
C GLN A 104 -11.88 -15.56 3.80
N MET A 105 -12.13 -14.93 2.64
CA MET A 105 -12.72 -15.61 1.49
C MET A 105 -11.75 -16.57 0.79
N THR A 106 -10.45 -16.29 0.84
CA THR A 106 -9.47 -16.95 -0.02
C THR A 106 -8.59 -17.96 0.73
N TYR A 107 -7.90 -17.51 1.77
CA TYR A 107 -7.00 -18.29 2.63
C TYR A 107 -7.27 -17.95 4.12
N PRO A 108 -8.35 -18.49 4.73
CA PRO A 108 -8.76 -18.13 6.09
C PRO A 108 -7.71 -18.49 7.16
N ASN A 109 -6.94 -19.56 6.94
CA ASN A 109 -5.86 -19.97 7.85
C ASN A 109 -4.58 -19.12 7.69
N ALA A 110 -4.37 -18.49 6.52
CA ALA A 110 -3.21 -17.63 6.26
C ALA A 110 -3.49 -16.14 6.50
N ALA A 111 -4.74 -15.77 6.79
CA ALA A 111 -5.15 -14.38 7.05
C ALA A 111 -4.30 -13.70 8.13
N VAL A 112 -3.93 -14.43 9.19
CA VAL A 112 -3.06 -13.92 10.26
C VAL A 112 -1.69 -13.50 9.73
N ILE A 113 -1.09 -14.31 8.86
CA ILE A 113 0.25 -14.04 8.32
C ILE A 113 0.22 -12.75 7.49
N PHE A 114 -0.86 -12.58 6.72
CA PHE A 114 -1.05 -11.42 5.85
C PHE A 114 -1.34 -10.14 6.64
N ASP A 115 -2.22 -10.19 7.63
CA ASP A 115 -2.45 -9.05 8.51
C ASP A 115 -1.21 -8.74 9.38
N ALA A 116 -0.48 -9.75 9.85
CA ALA A 116 0.79 -9.53 10.55
C ALA A 116 1.82 -8.83 9.64
N ALA A 117 1.91 -9.19 8.35
CA ALA A 117 2.78 -8.51 7.40
C ALA A 117 2.37 -7.03 7.18
N ILE A 118 1.07 -6.73 7.14
CA ILE A 118 0.55 -5.34 7.07
C ILE A 118 0.89 -4.57 8.34
N ALA A 119 0.73 -5.18 9.52
CA ALA A 119 1.08 -4.59 10.80
C ALA A 119 2.58 -4.27 10.88
N ILE A 120 3.45 -5.23 10.54
CA ILE A 120 4.91 -5.04 10.50
C ILE A 120 5.27 -3.92 9.53
N LYS A 121 4.66 -3.90 8.34
CA LYS A 121 4.89 -2.85 7.34
C LYS A 121 4.55 -1.48 7.88
N CYS A 122 3.33 -1.30 8.37
CA CYS A 122 2.86 0.01 8.83
C CYS A 122 3.58 0.48 10.10
N PHE A 123 3.89 -0.45 11.01
CA PHE A 123 4.72 -0.18 12.18
C PHE A 123 6.10 0.34 11.77
N GLY A 124 6.78 -0.35 10.86
CA GLY A 124 8.11 0.03 10.39
C GLY A 124 8.15 1.38 9.69
N VAL A 125 7.15 1.69 8.85
CA VAL A 125 7.00 3.03 8.26
C VAL A 125 6.85 4.09 9.36
N GLY A 126 6.05 3.81 10.39
CA GLY A 126 5.89 4.71 11.54
C GLY A 126 7.21 4.96 12.27
N VAL A 127 8.02 3.91 12.50
CA VAL A 127 9.36 4.05 13.08
C VAL A 127 10.25 4.93 12.20
N SER A 128 10.25 4.71 10.88
CA SER A 128 11.02 5.53 9.93
C SER A 128 10.64 7.01 9.99
N TYR A 129 9.36 7.35 10.17
CA TYR A 129 8.94 8.74 10.35
C TYR A 129 9.51 9.37 11.62
N LEU A 130 9.54 8.64 12.74
CA LEU A 130 10.16 9.13 13.97
C LEU A 130 11.67 9.30 13.81
N ILE A 131 12.35 8.38 13.11
CA ILE A 131 13.77 8.52 12.78
C ILE A 131 14.03 9.78 11.95
N ILE A 132 13.21 10.04 10.92
CA ILE A 132 13.30 11.25 10.09
C ILE A 132 13.13 12.52 10.92
N ILE A 133 12.18 12.56 11.86
CA ILE A 133 12.00 13.70 12.76
C ILE A 133 13.28 13.93 13.57
N GLY A 134 13.82 12.87 14.18
CA GLY A 134 15.05 12.95 14.97
C GLY A 134 16.26 13.39 14.17
N ASP A 135 16.39 12.95 12.91
CA ASP A 135 17.54 13.29 12.06
C ASP A 135 17.47 14.71 11.49
N LEU A 136 16.27 15.20 11.18
CA LEU A 136 16.10 16.49 10.50
C LEU A 136 15.94 17.66 11.47
N MET A 137 15.30 17.46 12.62
CA MET A 137 15.01 18.56 13.56
C MET A 137 16.25 19.30 14.10
N PRO A 138 17.36 18.63 14.47
CA PRO A 138 18.59 19.33 14.83
C PRO A 138 19.08 20.27 13.72
N GLY A 139 18.94 19.85 12.46
CA GLY A 139 19.27 20.66 11.30
C GLY A 139 18.31 21.84 11.08
N VAL A 140 17.03 21.69 11.41
CA VAL A 140 16.04 22.78 11.37
C VAL A 140 16.38 23.86 12.41
N VAL A 141 16.71 23.44 13.63
CA VAL A 141 16.98 24.36 14.74
C VAL A 141 18.25 25.16 14.50
N ARG A 142 19.32 24.52 14.02
CA ARG A 142 20.55 25.21 13.60
C ARG A 142 20.30 26.24 12.51
N GLY A 143 19.37 25.97 11.59
CA GLY A 143 19.03 26.89 10.50
C GLY A 143 18.27 28.14 10.95
N PHE A 144 17.52 28.06 12.06
CA PHE A 144 16.78 29.19 12.62
C PHE A 144 17.51 29.90 13.77
N ASN A 145 18.43 29.23 14.44
CA ASN A 145 19.18 29.77 15.56
C ASN A 145 20.63 29.27 15.52
N GLU A 146 21.55 30.13 15.09
CA GLU A 146 22.99 29.82 15.05
C GLU A 146 23.57 29.57 16.46
N ALA A 147 22.95 30.11 17.52
CA ALA A 147 23.37 29.85 18.90
C ALA A 147 22.88 28.49 19.44
N ALA A 148 22.13 27.72 18.66
CA ALA A 148 21.59 26.42 19.09
C ALA A 148 22.68 25.39 19.43
N ASP A 149 23.86 25.48 18.82
CA ASP A 149 24.98 24.58 19.13
C ASP A 149 25.51 24.75 20.55
N ASN A 150 25.22 25.89 21.21
CA ASN A 150 25.56 26.12 22.62
C ASN A 150 24.60 25.42 23.60
N ILE A 151 23.51 24.82 23.09
CA ILE A 151 22.47 24.19 23.90
C ILE A 151 22.41 22.70 23.56
N PRO A 152 23.10 21.83 24.32
CA PRO A 152 23.29 20.42 23.96
C PRO A 152 21.99 19.65 23.69
N PHE A 153 20.91 19.95 24.41
CA PHE A 153 19.63 19.27 24.23
C PHE A 153 18.89 19.67 22.94
N MET A 154 19.14 20.86 22.37
CA MET A 154 18.47 21.32 21.14
C MET A 154 19.01 20.64 19.89
N VAL A 155 20.21 20.08 19.97
CA VAL A 155 20.88 19.38 18.87
C VAL A 155 20.70 17.86 18.99
N ASP A 156 20.23 17.37 20.13
CA ASP A 156 19.99 15.95 20.36
C ASP A 156 18.75 15.44 19.59
N ARG A 157 18.93 14.39 18.80
CA ARG A 157 17.83 13.72 18.08
C ARG A 157 16.81 13.12 19.04
N HIS A 158 17.24 12.57 20.17
CA HIS A 158 16.35 11.86 21.09
C HIS A 158 15.40 12.84 21.77
N PHE A 159 15.89 14.03 22.13
CA PHE A 159 15.03 15.13 22.57
C PHE A 159 13.91 15.43 21.57
N TRP A 160 14.22 15.62 20.28
CA TRP A 160 13.22 15.95 19.27
C TRP A 160 12.22 14.83 19.00
N VAL A 161 12.65 13.57 18.97
CA VAL A 161 11.73 12.43 18.87
C VAL A 161 10.74 12.46 20.05
N THR A 162 11.21 12.74 21.27
CA THR A 162 10.37 12.82 22.47
C THR A 162 9.38 13.98 22.42
N VAL A 163 9.81 15.17 22.00
CA VAL A 163 8.94 16.35 21.86
C VAL A 163 7.83 16.09 20.85
N PHE A 164 8.16 15.53 19.68
CA PHE A 164 7.16 15.26 18.65
C PHE A 164 6.20 14.14 19.03
N MET A 165 6.58 13.23 19.93
CA MET A 165 5.64 12.24 20.47
C MET A 165 4.47 12.90 21.20
N LEU A 166 4.66 14.04 21.87
CA LEU A 166 3.56 14.78 22.51
C LEU A 166 2.49 15.23 21.51
N VAL A 167 2.86 15.43 20.24
CA VAL A 167 1.95 15.80 19.16
C VAL A 167 1.42 14.56 18.44
N VAL A 168 2.28 13.57 18.19
CA VAL A 168 1.92 12.35 17.45
C VAL A 168 0.97 11.44 18.25
N ILE A 169 1.12 11.39 19.57
CA ILE A 169 0.24 10.62 20.47
C ILE A 169 -1.23 11.03 20.28
N PRO A 170 -1.65 12.28 20.57
CA PRO A 170 -3.06 12.66 20.47
C PRO A 170 -3.62 12.47 19.06
N LEU A 171 -2.82 12.75 18.02
CA LEU A 171 -3.22 12.52 16.63
C LEU A 171 -3.46 11.04 16.30
N SER A 172 -2.71 10.13 16.92
CA SER A 172 -2.84 8.67 16.71
C SER A 172 -4.05 8.06 17.40
N PHE A 173 -4.62 8.74 18.41
CA PHE A 173 -5.86 8.33 19.08
C PHE A 173 -7.13 8.80 18.36
N LEU A 174 -7.02 9.69 17.37
CA LEU A 174 -8.16 10.11 16.56
C LEU A 174 -8.73 8.91 15.80
N ARG A 175 -10.04 8.69 15.92
CA ARG A 175 -10.75 7.58 15.26
C ARG A 175 -11.00 7.82 13.78
N ARG A 176 -10.98 9.08 13.35
CA ARG A 176 -11.17 9.54 11.97
C ARG A 176 -10.33 10.80 11.79
N LEU A 177 -9.57 10.84 10.71
CA LEU A 177 -8.85 12.04 10.29
C LEU A 177 -9.67 12.67 9.15
N ASP A 178 -10.79 13.32 9.48
CA ASP A 178 -11.65 13.92 8.45
C ASP A 178 -10.99 15.15 7.77
N SER A 179 -9.90 15.68 8.36
CA SER A 179 -9.07 16.78 7.85
C SER A 179 -8.05 16.37 6.78
N LEU A 180 -8.03 15.09 6.35
CA LEU A 180 -6.96 14.50 5.52
C LEU A 180 -6.71 15.16 4.16
N LYS A 181 -7.70 15.90 3.64
CA LYS A 181 -7.56 16.64 2.39
C LYS A 181 -6.48 17.71 2.51
N TYR A 182 -6.43 18.43 3.64
CA TYR A 182 -5.43 19.47 3.88
C TYR A 182 -4.04 18.90 4.14
N THR A 183 -3.95 17.80 4.89
CA THR A 183 -2.66 17.13 5.15
C THR A 183 -2.07 16.54 3.87
N SER A 184 -2.91 16.06 2.94
CA SER A 184 -2.45 15.57 1.63
C SER A 184 -1.87 16.68 0.75
N ILE A 185 -2.44 17.90 0.82
CA ILE A 185 -1.89 19.07 0.11
C ILE A 185 -0.53 19.45 0.70
N ILE A 186 -0.44 19.59 2.03
CA ILE A 186 0.83 19.90 2.73
C ILE A 186 1.90 18.87 2.37
N ALA A 187 1.51 17.60 2.32
CA ALA A 187 2.40 16.51 1.97
C ALA A 187 2.96 16.65 0.54
N LEU A 188 2.08 16.82 -0.45
CA LEU A 188 2.49 17.02 -1.83
C LEU A 188 3.36 18.26 -2.03
N THR A 189 3.03 19.38 -1.37
CA THR A 189 3.85 20.59 -1.42
C THR A 189 5.25 20.33 -0.85
N SER A 190 5.35 19.62 0.28
CA SER A 190 6.63 19.28 0.92
C SER A 190 7.50 18.39 0.02
N ILE A 191 6.89 17.38 -0.60
CA ILE A 191 7.56 16.49 -1.56
C ILE A 191 8.01 17.27 -2.80
N SER A 192 7.14 18.11 -3.36
CA SER A 192 7.47 18.92 -4.54
C SER A 192 8.63 19.87 -4.23
N TYR A 193 8.63 20.48 -3.05
CA TYR A 193 9.73 21.32 -2.58
C TYR A 193 11.04 20.53 -2.45
N LEU A 194 10.99 19.31 -1.92
CA LEU A 194 12.15 18.42 -1.86
C LEU A 194 12.72 18.14 -3.26
N VAL A 195 11.86 17.80 -4.23
CA VAL A 195 12.32 17.53 -5.60
C VAL A 195 13.02 18.76 -6.18
N VAL A 196 12.43 19.95 -6.02
CA VAL A 196 13.04 21.21 -6.47
C VAL A 196 14.38 21.46 -5.77
N LEU A 197 14.46 21.26 -4.45
CA LEU A 197 15.70 21.43 -3.69
C LEU A 197 16.82 20.53 -4.22
N VAL A 198 16.55 19.24 -4.41
CA VAL A 198 17.55 18.27 -4.88
C VAL A 198 18.04 18.64 -6.28
N VAL A 199 17.12 18.96 -7.19
CA VAL A 199 17.45 19.36 -8.56
C VAL A 199 18.23 20.68 -8.58
N PHE A 200 17.86 21.65 -7.75
CA PHE A 200 18.56 22.92 -7.63
C PHE A 200 20.01 22.75 -7.17
N HIS A 201 20.24 21.98 -6.10
CA HIS A 201 21.60 21.69 -5.61
C HIS A 201 22.43 20.90 -6.62
N PHE A 202 21.80 20.02 -7.40
CA PHE A 202 22.47 19.33 -8.51
C PHE A 202 22.98 20.32 -9.57
N PHE A 203 22.14 21.26 -10.04
CA PHE A 203 22.56 22.24 -11.05
C PHE A 203 23.54 23.29 -10.51
N LYS A 204 23.40 23.68 -9.25
CA LYS A 204 24.32 24.61 -8.59
C LYS A 204 25.71 24.01 -8.41
N GLY A 205 25.81 22.69 -8.29
CA GLY A 205 27.08 21.98 -8.16
C GLY A 205 27.81 22.23 -6.84
N ASP A 206 27.10 22.74 -5.82
CA ASP A 206 27.69 23.10 -4.52
C ASP A 206 28.06 21.91 -3.64
N THR A 207 27.72 20.71 -4.08
CA THR A 207 28.01 19.41 -3.42
C THR A 207 29.15 18.64 -4.09
N MET A 208 29.74 19.19 -5.16
CA MET A 208 30.74 18.48 -5.99
C MET A 208 32.11 18.32 -5.31
N ALA A 209 32.44 19.15 -4.32
CA ALA A 209 33.74 19.12 -3.66
C ALA A 209 33.97 17.84 -2.82
N ASP A 210 32.92 17.37 -2.14
CA ASP A 210 32.97 16.17 -1.26
C ASP A 210 32.38 14.91 -1.93
N ARG A 211 32.24 14.96 -3.27
CA ARG A 211 31.56 13.93 -4.05
C ARG A 211 32.39 12.65 -4.11
N GLY A 212 31.77 11.53 -3.74
CA GLY A 212 32.37 10.19 -3.89
C GLY A 212 32.44 9.72 -5.35
N VAL A 213 33.12 8.60 -5.59
CA VAL A 213 33.22 7.98 -6.92
C VAL A 213 31.84 7.70 -7.51
N ILE A 214 31.67 7.95 -8.80
CA ILE A 214 30.39 7.73 -9.50
C ILE A 214 30.47 6.41 -10.25
N ARG A 215 29.57 5.50 -9.90
CA ARG A 215 29.34 4.26 -10.64
C ARG A 215 28.18 4.42 -11.63
N VAL A 216 28.48 4.31 -12.91
CA VAL A 216 27.48 4.37 -13.99
C VAL A 216 27.02 2.97 -14.39
N LEU A 217 27.96 2.11 -14.82
CA LEU A 217 27.71 0.70 -15.19
C LEU A 217 28.05 -0.31 -14.09
N GLN A 218 29.02 0.02 -13.22
CA GLN A 218 29.44 -0.88 -12.15
C GLN A 218 28.49 -0.78 -10.94
N TRP A 219 28.23 -1.88 -10.25
CA TRP A 219 27.51 -1.88 -8.97
C TRP A 219 28.47 -2.07 -7.80
N ALA A 220 28.05 -1.73 -6.58
CA ALA A 220 28.85 -1.88 -5.35
C ALA A 220 29.13 -3.35 -5.00
N GLY A 221 28.25 -4.25 -5.44
CA GLY A 221 28.32 -5.69 -5.22
C GLY A 221 26.92 -6.29 -5.14
N PRO A 222 26.78 -7.63 -5.24
CA PRO A 222 25.48 -8.29 -5.10
C PRO A 222 24.88 -8.09 -3.71
N VAL A 223 25.70 -8.08 -2.66
CA VAL A 223 25.23 -7.92 -1.26
C VAL A 223 24.60 -6.56 -1.05
N GLN A 224 25.31 -5.47 -1.37
CA GLN A 224 24.80 -4.09 -1.19
C GLN A 224 23.57 -3.82 -2.07
N THR A 225 23.56 -4.38 -3.29
CA THR A 225 22.41 -4.32 -4.19
C THR A 225 21.18 -4.99 -3.58
N LEU A 226 21.33 -6.19 -3.02
CA LEU A 226 20.24 -6.93 -2.36
C LEU A 226 19.81 -6.30 -1.04
N GLN A 227 20.67 -5.54 -0.36
CA GLN A 227 20.31 -4.74 0.82
C GLN A 227 19.47 -3.50 0.47
N SER A 228 19.74 -2.87 -0.69
CA SER A 228 19.00 -1.67 -1.14
C SER A 228 17.76 -1.97 -1.98
N PHE A 229 17.70 -3.12 -2.65
CA PHE A 229 16.53 -3.52 -3.45
C PHE A 229 15.20 -3.43 -2.68
N PRO A 230 15.11 -3.89 -1.42
CA PRO A 230 13.88 -3.78 -0.64
C PRO A 230 13.48 -2.34 -0.32
N VAL A 231 14.42 -1.41 -0.23
CA VAL A 231 14.13 0.01 -0.02
C VAL A 231 13.35 0.57 -1.22
N ILE A 232 13.69 0.13 -2.44
CA ILE A 232 12.95 0.49 -3.66
C ILE A 232 11.56 -0.16 -3.67
N VAL A 233 11.46 -1.45 -3.33
CA VAL A 233 10.16 -2.15 -3.21
C VAL A 233 9.27 -1.48 -2.17
N PHE A 234 9.85 -1.11 -1.02
CA PHE A 234 9.18 -0.38 0.04
C PHE A 234 8.58 0.93 -0.48
N ALA A 235 9.35 1.70 -1.24
CA ALA A 235 8.93 3.01 -1.72
C ALA A 235 7.74 2.94 -2.70
N TYR A 236 7.52 1.82 -3.37
CA TYR A 236 6.33 1.60 -4.21
C TYR A 236 5.15 0.98 -3.44
N THR A 237 5.26 0.77 -2.13
CA THR A 237 4.23 0.09 -1.34
C THR A 237 3.10 1.03 -0.93
N CYS A 238 2.02 1.04 -1.72
CA CYS A 238 0.78 1.77 -1.42
C CYS A 238 -0.48 0.89 -1.36
N HIS A 239 -0.31 -0.42 -1.55
CA HIS A 239 -1.35 -1.45 -1.59
C HIS A 239 -2.34 -1.43 -0.41
N GLN A 240 -1.89 -1.09 0.81
CA GLN A 240 -2.77 -1.00 1.98
C GLN A 240 -3.88 0.06 1.83
N ASN A 241 -3.60 1.14 1.08
CA ASN A 241 -4.54 2.24 0.86
C ASN A 241 -5.47 1.99 -0.32
N MET A 242 -5.20 0.97 -1.15
CA MET A 242 -5.96 0.71 -2.37
C MET A 242 -7.42 0.35 -2.09
N PHE A 243 -7.69 -0.43 -1.03
CA PHE A 243 -9.07 -0.78 -0.68
C PHE A 243 -9.88 0.44 -0.20
N SER A 244 -9.26 1.36 0.54
CA SER A 244 -9.91 2.63 0.92
C SER A 244 -10.27 3.45 -0.31
N ILE A 245 -9.35 3.55 -1.29
CA ILE A 245 -9.63 4.25 -2.56
C ILE A 245 -10.80 3.60 -3.31
N ILE A 246 -10.83 2.28 -3.41
CA ILE A 246 -11.92 1.54 -4.08
C ILE A 246 -13.27 1.79 -3.38
N ASN A 247 -13.26 1.89 -2.06
CA ASN A 247 -14.47 2.18 -1.29
C ASN A 247 -14.91 3.65 -1.41
N GLU A 248 -13.99 4.60 -1.56
CA GLU A 248 -14.26 6.04 -1.55
C GLU A 248 -14.46 6.68 -2.93
N ILE A 249 -13.90 6.11 -4.00
CA ILE A 249 -13.98 6.65 -5.36
C ILE A 249 -15.43 6.65 -5.87
N SER A 250 -15.82 7.73 -6.57
CA SER A 250 -17.17 7.87 -7.12
C SER A 250 -17.44 6.84 -8.23
N ASP A 251 -16.58 6.83 -9.26
CA ASP A 251 -16.59 5.82 -10.32
C ASP A 251 -15.60 4.68 -9.98
N ASN A 252 -16.15 3.52 -9.64
CA ASN A 252 -15.40 2.30 -9.37
C ASN A 252 -15.25 1.41 -10.62
N SER A 253 -15.37 1.97 -11.83
CA SER A 253 -15.18 1.22 -13.07
C SER A 253 -13.73 0.68 -13.17
N PRO A 254 -13.52 -0.54 -13.70
CA PRO A 254 -12.18 -1.14 -13.78
C PRO A 254 -11.19 -0.28 -14.57
N ARG A 255 -11.66 0.44 -15.59
CA ARG A 255 -10.86 1.37 -16.40
C ARG A 255 -10.39 2.56 -15.58
N HIS A 256 -11.28 3.18 -14.79
CA HIS A 256 -10.92 4.30 -13.92
C HIS A 256 -9.93 3.88 -12.83
N ILE A 257 -10.18 2.75 -12.15
CA ILE A 257 -9.26 2.23 -11.13
C ILE A 257 -7.88 1.92 -11.71
N THR A 258 -7.83 1.26 -12.88
CA THR A 258 -6.57 0.95 -13.57
C THR A 258 -5.84 2.23 -13.98
N SER A 259 -6.57 3.24 -14.46
CA SER A 259 -6.02 4.56 -14.77
C SER A 259 -5.39 5.24 -13.55
N VAL A 260 -6.05 5.21 -12.38
CA VAL A 260 -5.48 5.74 -11.12
C VAL A 260 -4.17 5.02 -10.79
N ILE A 261 -4.12 3.69 -10.87
CA ILE A 261 -2.92 2.89 -10.58
C ILE A 261 -1.75 3.30 -11.49
N PHE A 262 -1.94 3.31 -12.81
CA PHE A 262 -0.87 3.64 -13.75
C PHE A 262 -0.44 5.11 -13.65
N ALA A 263 -1.38 6.05 -13.46
CA ALA A 263 -1.06 7.45 -13.29
C ALA A 263 -0.24 7.70 -12.01
N SER A 264 -0.62 7.08 -10.89
CA SER A 264 0.07 7.24 -9.60
C SER A 264 1.46 6.59 -9.62
N ILE A 265 1.58 5.35 -10.11
CA ILE A 265 2.86 4.65 -10.16
C ILE A 265 3.80 5.28 -11.19
N GLY A 266 3.28 5.67 -12.36
CA GLY A 266 4.08 6.31 -13.41
C GLY A 266 4.64 7.65 -12.97
N SER A 267 3.81 8.52 -12.37
CA SER A 267 4.28 9.80 -11.84
C SER A 267 5.26 9.64 -10.68
N ALA A 268 5.04 8.68 -9.77
CA ALA A 268 6.01 8.36 -8.72
C ALA A 268 7.34 7.85 -9.27
N ALA A 269 7.32 6.99 -10.30
CA ALA A 269 8.53 6.48 -10.93
C ALA A 269 9.37 7.60 -11.55
N SER A 270 8.73 8.56 -12.23
CA SER A 270 9.42 9.74 -12.75
C SER A 270 10.10 10.55 -11.63
N VAL A 271 9.40 10.78 -10.51
CA VAL A 271 9.98 11.48 -9.36
C VAL A 271 11.14 10.71 -8.74
N TYR A 272 11.01 9.40 -8.56
CA TYR A 272 12.07 8.57 -8.01
C TYR A 272 13.31 8.52 -8.89
N VAL A 273 13.16 8.32 -10.19
CA VAL A 273 14.30 8.34 -11.12
C VAL A 273 14.98 9.71 -11.10
N LEU A 274 14.20 10.79 -11.13
CA LEU A 274 14.74 12.16 -11.08
C LEU A 274 15.54 12.40 -9.79
N VAL A 275 14.94 12.15 -8.62
CA VAL A 275 15.59 12.37 -7.32
C VAL A 275 16.77 11.42 -7.09
N ALA A 276 16.63 10.14 -7.47
CA ALA A 276 17.70 9.17 -7.33
C ALA A 276 18.93 9.57 -8.14
N ILE A 277 18.75 9.91 -9.44
CA ILE A 277 19.86 10.29 -10.32
C ILE A 277 20.48 11.60 -9.86
N THR A 278 19.68 12.66 -9.72
CA THR A 278 20.23 13.99 -9.36
C THR A 278 20.86 13.98 -7.97
N GLY A 279 20.21 13.35 -6.98
CA GLY A 279 20.75 13.22 -5.63
C GLY A 279 22.02 12.36 -5.56
N TYR A 280 22.08 11.26 -6.31
CA TYR A 280 23.30 10.45 -6.40
C TYR A 280 24.42 11.18 -7.13
N LEU A 281 24.12 11.93 -8.19
CA LEU A 281 25.12 12.72 -8.89
C LEU A 281 25.64 13.89 -8.02
N SER A 282 24.87 14.39 -7.06
CA SER A 282 25.35 15.40 -6.11
C SER A 282 26.44 14.88 -5.18
N PHE A 283 26.27 13.71 -4.56
CA PHE A 283 27.19 13.22 -3.51
C PHE A 283 27.99 11.96 -3.87
N GLY A 284 27.70 11.29 -4.99
CA GLY A 284 28.38 10.08 -5.44
C GLY A 284 28.19 8.89 -4.49
N ASN A 285 29.22 8.07 -4.28
CA ASN A 285 29.16 6.97 -3.30
C ASN A 285 29.09 7.40 -1.83
N ASN A 286 29.19 8.71 -1.53
CA ASN A 286 29.15 9.22 -0.16
C ASN A 286 27.73 9.61 0.29
N VAL A 287 26.70 9.31 -0.50
CA VAL A 287 25.30 9.62 -0.16
C VAL A 287 24.88 8.85 1.10
N ALA A 288 24.27 9.52 2.06
CA ALA A 288 23.69 8.92 3.26
C ALA A 288 22.26 8.41 3.02
N GLY A 289 21.75 7.57 3.93
CA GLY A 289 20.39 7.03 3.84
C GLY A 289 19.25 8.05 3.89
N ASN A 290 19.56 9.30 4.25
CA ASN A 290 18.65 10.44 4.18
C ASN A 290 19.36 11.61 3.50
N ILE A 291 19.11 11.81 2.20
CA ILE A 291 19.77 12.85 1.41
C ILE A 291 19.52 14.27 1.96
N VAL A 292 18.34 14.53 2.52
CA VAL A 292 17.98 15.87 3.02
C VAL A 292 18.84 16.27 4.22
N GLY A 293 19.29 15.29 5.00
CA GLY A 293 20.20 15.51 6.12
C GLY A 293 21.60 15.99 5.70
N MET A 294 22.01 15.73 4.46
CA MET A 294 23.35 16.06 3.96
C MET A 294 23.50 17.50 3.46
N TYR A 295 22.39 18.19 3.16
CA TYR A 295 22.47 19.56 2.67
C TYR A 295 22.89 20.52 3.80
N ILE A 296 23.86 21.37 3.48
CA ILE A 296 24.38 22.43 4.35
C ILE A 296 23.23 23.34 4.80
N PRO A 297 23.25 23.84 6.06
CA PRO A 297 22.24 24.78 6.55
C PRO A 297 22.16 26.04 5.65
N SER A 298 21.00 26.24 5.06
CA SER A 298 20.59 27.44 4.34
C SER A 298 19.10 27.64 4.57
N ILE A 299 18.55 28.82 4.28
CA ILE A 299 17.11 29.06 4.45
C ILE A 299 16.30 28.02 3.66
N ALA A 300 16.71 27.72 2.42
CA ALA A 300 16.04 26.73 1.58
C ALA A 300 16.12 25.30 2.15
N SER A 301 17.32 24.85 2.53
CA SER A 301 17.48 23.50 3.10
C SER A 301 16.77 23.35 4.46
N THR A 302 16.74 24.42 5.26
CA THR A 302 16.05 24.47 6.56
C THR A 302 14.54 24.38 6.38
N ILE A 303 13.97 25.14 5.43
CA ILE A 303 12.55 25.05 5.08
C ILE A 303 12.21 23.65 4.56
N ALA A 304 13.07 23.03 3.75
CA ALA A 304 12.87 21.66 3.28
C ALA A 304 12.84 20.66 4.44
N LYS A 305 13.82 20.73 5.34
CA LYS A 305 13.89 19.87 6.53
C LYS A 305 12.62 20.01 7.37
N ALA A 306 12.17 21.24 7.63
CA ALA A 306 10.94 21.51 8.37
C ALA A 306 9.69 20.99 7.64
N ALA A 307 9.59 21.18 6.32
CA ALA A 307 8.47 20.67 5.52
C ALA A 307 8.38 19.14 5.56
N ILE A 308 9.51 18.44 5.45
CA ILE A 308 9.55 16.98 5.57
C ILE A 308 9.16 16.52 6.98
N VAL A 309 9.60 17.22 8.03
CA VAL A 309 9.18 16.94 9.42
C VAL A 309 7.66 17.06 9.57
N VAL A 310 7.05 18.13 9.04
CA VAL A 310 5.60 18.33 9.06
C VAL A 310 4.87 17.24 8.28
N LEU A 311 5.37 16.89 7.08
CA LEU A 311 4.86 15.79 6.25
C LEU A 311 4.82 14.47 7.04
N VAL A 312 5.92 14.07 7.67
CA VAL A 312 6.00 12.78 8.36
C VAL A 312 5.21 12.77 9.68
N MET A 313 5.08 13.92 10.35
CA MET A 313 4.22 14.08 11.53
C MET A 313 2.76 13.74 11.21
N PHE A 314 2.21 14.29 10.11
CA PHE A 314 0.85 13.98 9.69
C PHE A 314 0.69 12.59 9.05
N SER A 315 1.77 12.05 8.49
CA SER A 315 1.76 10.71 7.88
C SER A 315 1.82 9.59 8.92
N TYR A 316 2.34 9.84 10.12
CA TYR A 316 2.45 8.83 11.16
C TYR A 316 1.08 8.27 11.63
N PRO A 317 0.08 9.10 12.03
CA PRO A 317 -1.25 8.62 12.41
C PRO A 317 -1.93 7.80 11.30
N LEU A 318 -1.67 8.16 10.03
CA LEU A 318 -2.21 7.45 8.88
C LEU A 318 -1.69 6.02 8.75
N GLN A 319 -0.48 5.72 9.23
CA GLN A 319 0.04 4.35 9.27
C GLN A 319 -0.43 3.58 10.51
N VAL A 320 -0.70 4.27 11.62
CA VAL A 320 -1.23 3.65 12.84
C VAL A 320 -2.61 3.04 12.61
N HIS A 321 -3.46 3.67 11.79
CA HIS A 321 -4.79 3.18 11.46
C HIS A 321 -4.84 1.76 10.85
N PRO A 322 -4.20 1.50 9.70
CA PRO A 322 -4.12 0.16 9.12
C PRO A 322 -3.33 -0.79 10.01
N CYS A 323 -2.27 -0.33 10.69
CA CYS A 323 -1.53 -1.14 11.65
C CYS A 323 -2.43 -1.70 12.77
N ARG A 324 -3.22 -0.82 13.40
CA ARG A 324 -4.18 -1.20 14.45
C ARG A 324 -5.23 -2.17 13.93
N ALA A 325 -5.79 -1.91 12.75
CA ALA A 325 -6.80 -2.79 12.17
C ALA A 325 -6.26 -4.20 11.94
N SER A 326 -5.06 -4.33 11.39
CA SER A 326 -4.42 -5.62 11.18
C SER A 326 -3.99 -6.31 12.49
N ILE A 327 -3.51 -5.57 13.50
CA ILE A 327 -3.22 -6.15 14.82
C ILE A 327 -4.50 -6.67 15.49
N ASP A 328 -5.60 -5.91 15.45
CA ASP A 328 -6.88 -6.36 15.99
C ASP A 328 -7.40 -7.61 15.26
N ALA A 329 -7.23 -7.69 13.93
CA ALA A 329 -7.56 -8.86 13.14
C ALA A 329 -6.73 -10.10 13.55
N VAL A 330 -5.42 -9.92 13.75
CA VAL A 330 -4.51 -10.97 14.24
C VAL A 330 -4.90 -11.44 15.65
N LEU A 331 -5.20 -10.52 16.56
CA LEU A 331 -5.59 -10.84 17.95
C LEU A 331 -6.97 -11.51 18.05
N LYS A 332 -7.91 -11.16 17.17
CA LYS A 332 -9.24 -11.79 17.11
C LYS A 332 -9.23 -13.14 16.41
N TRP A 333 -8.17 -13.46 15.67
CA TRP A 333 -8.12 -14.71 14.93
C TRP A 333 -8.22 -15.90 15.87
N ARG A 334 -9.14 -16.80 15.54
CA ARG A 334 -9.28 -18.11 16.17
C ARG A 334 -8.98 -19.14 15.10
N PRO A 335 -8.02 -20.06 15.30
CA PRO A 335 -7.83 -21.16 14.39
C PRO A 335 -9.16 -21.91 14.30
N ASN A 336 -9.58 -22.22 13.08
CA ASN A 336 -10.75 -23.03 12.85
C ASN A 336 -10.43 -24.45 13.37
N SER A 337 -10.63 -24.69 14.66
CA SER A 337 -10.69 -26.05 15.18
C SER A 337 -11.77 -26.75 14.38
N PHE A 338 -11.40 -27.84 13.74
CA PHE A 338 -12.32 -28.84 13.20
C PHE A 338 -13.48 -29.03 14.18
N LYS A 339 -14.61 -28.35 13.95
CA LYS A 339 -15.89 -28.88 14.40
C LYS A 339 -16.18 -30.02 13.44
N GLY A 340 -15.71 -31.20 13.82
CA GLY A 340 -16.14 -32.45 13.23
C GLY A 340 -17.66 -32.46 13.12
N SER A 341 -18.12 -32.99 12.00
CA SER A 341 -19.49 -33.43 11.77
C SER A 341 -20.10 -34.01 13.05
N ARG A 342 -21.17 -33.40 13.54
CA ARG A 342 -22.30 -34.15 14.09
C ARG A 342 -23.48 -33.87 13.19
N ASN A 343 -23.60 -34.69 12.15
CA ASN A 343 -24.89 -35.13 11.66
C ASN A 343 -25.74 -35.52 12.88
N SER A 344 -26.76 -34.72 13.18
CA SER A 344 -27.88 -35.17 13.98
C SER A 344 -29.05 -35.37 13.01
N PRO A 345 -29.39 -36.61 12.62
CA PRO A 345 -30.54 -36.87 11.77
C PRO A 345 -31.76 -36.92 12.68
N ASN A 346 -32.36 -35.75 12.96
CA ASN A 346 -33.77 -35.60 13.34
C ASN A 346 -34.04 -34.18 13.85
N SER A 347 -34.61 -33.34 13.01
CA SER A 347 -35.58 -32.32 13.41
C SER A 347 -36.26 -31.74 12.17
N SER A 348 -37.54 -32.07 12.03
CA SER A 348 -38.48 -31.59 11.00
C SER A 348 -38.54 -30.04 10.91
N PRO A 349 -38.98 -29.47 9.78
CA PRO A 349 -38.98 -28.03 9.56
C PRO A 349 -40.15 -27.36 10.30
N ALA A 350 -39.84 -26.50 11.27
CA ALA A 350 -40.83 -25.62 11.86
C ALA A 350 -41.17 -24.49 10.88
N ARG A 351 -42.28 -24.67 10.15
CA ARG A 351 -43.05 -23.59 9.55
C ARG A 351 -43.63 -22.73 10.67
N THR A 352 -43.20 -21.47 10.79
CA THR A 352 -44.00 -20.32 11.27
C THR A 352 -43.08 -19.10 11.37
N ALA A 353 -42.97 -18.32 10.30
CA ALA A 353 -42.55 -16.93 10.37
C ALA A 353 -43.80 -16.09 10.04
N PRO A 354 -44.32 -15.25 10.95
CA PRO A 354 -45.43 -14.37 10.62
C PRO A 354 -44.91 -13.23 9.74
N LEU A 355 -45.60 -13.05 8.62
CA LEU A 355 -45.47 -11.95 7.69
C LEU A 355 -46.09 -10.67 8.29
N LEU A 356 -45.35 -9.56 8.17
CA LEU A 356 -45.70 -8.16 8.50
C LEU A 356 -45.72 -7.73 9.98
N ALA A 357 -44.71 -6.94 10.36
CA ALA A 357 -44.89 -5.71 11.15
C ALA A 357 -43.93 -4.64 10.60
N GLY A 358 -44.50 -3.51 10.18
CA GLY A 358 -43.79 -2.42 9.53
C GLY A 358 -43.07 -1.46 10.49
N SER A 359 -42.37 -0.52 9.86
CA SER A 359 -41.93 0.77 10.42
C SER A 359 -40.72 0.77 11.36
N SER A 360 -39.53 0.62 10.76
CA SER A 360 -38.42 1.60 10.83
C SER A 360 -37.16 0.94 10.29
N ALA A 361 -36.86 1.21 9.01
CA ALA A 361 -35.60 0.81 8.41
C ALA A 361 -34.46 1.67 8.99
N GLN A 362 -33.95 1.28 10.17
CA GLN A 362 -32.61 1.63 10.57
C GLN A 362 -31.63 0.80 9.71
N PRO A 363 -30.63 1.41 9.07
CA PRO A 363 -29.67 0.66 8.28
C PRO A 363 -28.83 -0.25 9.20
N PRO A 364 -28.44 -1.45 8.76
CA PRO A 364 -27.56 -2.32 9.53
C PRO A 364 -26.12 -1.80 9.44
N ALA A 365 -25.83 -0.70 10.13
CA ALA A 365 -24.48 -0.22 10.38
C ALA A 365 -23.98 -0.79 11.72
N ARG A 366 -23.99 -2.13 11.87
CA ARG A 366 -23.29 -2.78 12.98
C ARG A 366 -21.80 -2.86 12.61
N ASN A 367 -21.19 -1.70 12.70
CA ASN A 367 -19.75 -1.48 12.68
C ASN A 367 -19.16 -2.35 13.80
N ASP A 368 -18.32 -3.34 13.48
CA ASP A 368 -17.50 -4.07 14.46
C ASP A 368 -16.47 -3.10 15.05
N GLN A 369 -16.95 -2.13 15.83
CA GLN A 369 -16.10 -1.13 16.45
C GLN A 369 -15.25 -1.84 17.50
N ILE A 370 -13.93 -1.78 17.31
CA ILE A 370 -12.94 -2.18 18.29
C ILE A 370 -13.32 -1.52 19.62
N GLY A 371 -13.58 -2.32 20.65
CA GLY A 371 -13.98 -1.82 21.97
C GLY A 371 -12.97 -0.78 22.46
N GLU A 372 -13.44 0.28 23.13
CA GLU A 372 -12.64 1.45 23.51
C GLU A 372 -11.33 1.11 24.20
N LEU A 373 -11.38 0.16 25.14
CA LEU A 373 -10.21 -0.34 25.84
C LEU A 373 -9.20 -1.01 24.90
N ARG A 374 -9.67 -1.88 24.00
CA ARG A 374 -8.80 -2.57 23.02
C ARG A 374 -8.19 -1.59 22.04
N PHE A 375 -8.99 -0.63 21.58
CA PHE A 375 -8.54 0.44 20.70
C PHE A 375 -7.40 1.22 21.37
N ALA A 376 -7.59 1.65 22.62
CA ALA A 376 -6.59 2.41 23.35
C ALA A 376 -5.33 1.59 23.63
N LEU A 377 -5.47 0.33 24.05
CA LEU A 377 -4.33 -0.55 24.35
C LEU A 377 -3.48 -0.84 23.11
N ILE A 378 -4.11 -1.17 21.97
CA ILE A 378 -3.37 -1.47 20.74
C ILE A 378 -2.65 -0.21 20.25
N THR A 379 -3.33 0.94 20.18
CA THR A 379 -2.69 2.20 19.77
C THR A 379 -1.54 2.58 20.69
N THR A 380 -1.72 2.47 22.01
CA THR A 380 -0.66 2.76 22.99
C THR A 380 0.55 1.85 22.78
N THR A 381 0.30 0.55 22.57
CA THR A 381 1.37 -0.43 22.34
C THR A 381 2.15 -0.12 21.06
N ILE A 382 1.47 0.18 19.96
CA ILE A 382 2.10 0.56 18.68
C ILE A 382 3.02 1.78 18.90
N VAL A 383 2.52 2.79 19.58
CA VAL A 383 3.22 4.08 19.79
C VAL A 383 4.42 3.94 20.75
N ILE A 384 4.29 3.17 21.82
CA ILE A 384 5.41 2.91 22.74
C ILE A 384 6.52 2.10 22.05
N LEU A 385 6.14 1.05 21.31
CA LEU A 385 7.10 0.21 20.60
C LEU A 385 7.81 0.99 19.49
N SER A 386 7.10 1.85 18.75
CA SER A 386 7.70 2.64 17.68
C SER A 386 8.66 3.69 18.21
N TYR A 387 8.31 4.33 19.33
CA TYR A 387 9.19 5.26 20.05
C TYR A 387 10.46 4.56 20.53
N THR A 388 10.31 3.40 21.18
CA THR A 388 11.45 2.61 21.67
C THR A 388 12.36 2.20 20.50
N ALA A 389 11.77 1.72 19.40
CA ALA A 389 12.53 1.37 18.20
C ALA A 389 13.29 2.59 17.63
N ALA A 390 12.64 3.75 17.51
CA ALA A 390 13.28 4.98 17.03
C ALA A 390 14.36 5.53 17.98
N MET A 391 14.30 5.22 19.27
CA MET A 391 15.36 5.54 20.23
C MET A 391 16.58 4.61 20.10
N THR A 392 16.37 3.34 19.74
CA THR A 392 17.45 2.35 19.63
C THR A 392 18.09 2.28 18.23
N VAL A 393 17.32 2.57 17.18
CA VAL A 393 17.76 2.47 15.78
C VAL A 393 17.74 3.83 15.12
N SER A 394 18.89 4.28 14.63
CA SER A 394 19.05 5.56 13.92
C SER A 394 19.18 5.41 12.39
N SER A 395 19.53 4.22 11.89
CA SER A 395 19.70 4.00 10.45
C SER A 395 18.37 3.85 9.71
N LEU A 396 17.90 4.94 9.07
CA LEU A 396 16.66 4.97 8.28
C LEU A 396 16.64 3.87 7.20
N ASP A 397 17.72 3.76 6.42
CA ASP A 397 17.87 2.82 5.32
C ASP A 397 17.75 1.36 5.76
N LYS A 398 18.34 1.00 6.91
CA LYS A 398 18.24 -0.36 7.47
C LYS A 398 16.81 -0.70 7.84
N VAL A 399 16.10 0.22 8.52
CA VAL A 399 14.68 0.01 8.85
C VAL A 399 13.86 -0.16 7.57
N LEU A 400 14.06 0.71 6.58
CA LEU A 400 13.37 0.60 5.29
C LEU A 400 13.69 -0.70 4.55
N ALA A 401 14.92 -1.21 4.64
CA ALA A 401 15.32 -2.47 4.03
C ALA A 401 14.64 -3.69 4.68
N TYR A 402 14.57 -3.74 6.01
CA TYR A 402 13.86 -4.80 6.74
C TYR A 402 12.35 -4.77 6.47
N VAL A 403 11.74 -3.59 6.49
CA VAL A 403 10.32 -3.41 6.21
C VAL A 403 9.99 -3.72 4.75
N GLY A 404 10.87 -3.29 3.84
CA GLY A 404 10.85 -3.58 2.42
C GLY A 404 10.84 -5.07 2.10
N SER A 405 11.78 -5.81 2.72
CA SER A 405 12.01 -7.22 2.42
C SER A 405 10.92 -8.11 3.02
N THR A 406 10.29 -7.69 4.11
CA THR A 406 9.24 -8.45 4.80
C THR A 406 7.84 -8.02 4.37
N GLY A 407 7.30 -6.98 5.01
CA GLY A 407 5.91 -6.57 4.88
C GLY A 407 5.61 -6.01 3.49
N SER A 408 6.44 -5.13 2.96
CA SER A 408 6.22 -4.53 1.64
C SER A 408 6.24 -5.54 0.50
N THR A 409 7.19 -6.47 0.50
CA THR A 409 7.27 -7.55 -0.50
C THR A 409 6.05 -8.49 -0.39
N SER A 410 5.63 -8.80 0.84
CA SER A 410 4.45 -9.63 1.08
C SER A 410 3.18 -8.97 0.53
N ILE A 411 2.97 -7.68 0.80
CA ILE A 411 1.76 -6.95 0.41
C ILE A 411 1.75 -6.61 -1.08
N SER A 412 2.90 -6.30 -1.67
CA SER A 412 2.96 -5.83 -3.05
C SER A 412 3.00 -6.97 -4.07
N PHE A 413 3.64 -8.09 -3.74
CA PHE A 413 3.88 -9.17 -4.71
C PHE A 413 3.17 -10.47 -4.33
N ILE A 414 3.39 -10.96 -3.11
CA ILE A 414 2.92 -12.28 -2.67
C ILE A 414 1.39 -12.29 -2.55
N LEU A 415 0.84 -11.33 -1.82
CA LEU A 415 -0.57 -11.27 -1.46
C LEU A 415 -1.50 -11.13 -2.67
N PRO A 416 -1.35 -10.11 -3.53
CA PRO A 416 -2.21 -9.95 -4.70
C PRO A 416 -2.09 -11.13 -5.67
N GLY A 417 -0.88 -11.67 -5.84
CA GLY A 417 -0.62 -12.84 -6.68
C GLY A 417 -1.36 -14.09 -6.19
N LEU A 418 -1.26 -14.42 -4.89
CA LEU A 418 -1.92 -15.58 -4.31
C LEU A 418 -3.44 -15.43 -4.28
N PHE A 419 -3.95 -14.25 -3.95
CA PHE A 419 -5.39 -13.99 -3.92
C PHE A 419 -6.01 -14.15 -5.31
N TYR A 420 -5.43 -13.52 -6.31
CA TYR A 420 -5.93 -13.62 -7.67
C TYR A 420 -5.82 -15.04 -8.22
N TYR A 421 -4.71 -15.75 -7.96
CA TYR A 421 -4.53 -17.13 -8.42
C TYR A 421 -5.61 -18.09 -7.88
N LYS A 422 -5.99 -17.92 -6.61
CA LYS A 422 -7.01 -18.77 -5.97
C LYS A 422 -8.41 -18.44 -6.44
N ILE A 423 -8.75 -17.17 -6.57
CA ILE A 423 -10.07 -16.72 -7.02
C ILE A 423 -10.29 -16.99 -8.50
N SER A 424 -9.23 -16.96 -9.31
CA SER A 424 -9.28 -17.31 -10.74
C SER A 424 -9.27 -18.82 -11.02
N ALA A 425 -9.21 -19.68 -10.01
CA ALA A 425 -9.24 -21.13 -10.22
C ALA A 425 -10.61 -21.58 -10.77
N PRO A 426 -10.66 -22.39 -11.84
CA PRO A 426 -11.88 -22.74 -12.56
C PRO A 426 -12.92 -23.48 -11.69
N ASP A 427 -12.47 -24.20 -10.67
CA ASP A 427 -13.33 -24.91 -9.72
C ASP A 427 -13.86 -24.03 -8.57
N SER A 428 -13.44 -22.76 -8.51
CA SER A 428 -13.91 -21.86 -7.45
C SER A 428 -15.28 -21.28 -7.80
N ILE A 429 -16.19 -21.24 -6.81
CA ILE A 429 -17.52 -20.62 -6.93
C ILE A 429 -17.42 -19.14 -7.37
N HIS A 430 -16.28 -18.50 -7.12
CA HIS A 430 -16.00 -17.11 -7.48
C HIS A 430 -15.55 -16.94 -8.94
N HIS A 431 -15.06 -17.98 -9.61
CA HIS A 431 -14.65 -17.94 -11.02
C HIS A 431 -15.82 -17.74 -11.98
N GLN A 432 -16.97 -18.37 -11.71
CA GLN A 432 -18.19 -18.17 -12.51
C GLN A 432 -18.73 -16.73 -12.39
N ARG A 433 -18.48 -16.06 -11.26
CA ARG A 433 -18.82 -14.64 -11.08
C ARG A 433 -17.84 -13.73 -11.82
N LEU A 434 -16.55 -14.09 -11.84
CA LEU A 434 -15.50 -13.46 -12.63
C LEU A 434 -15.83 -13.39 -14.10
N THR A 435 -16.18 -14.54 -14.67
CA THR A 435 -16.51 -14.65 -16.09
C THR A 435 -17.74 -13.83 -16.42
N LYS A 436 -18.80 -13.94 -15.62
CA LYS A 436 -20.05 -13.20 -15.84
C LYS A 436 -19.86 -11.68 -15.76
N GLU A 437 -19.12 -11.17 -14.77
CA GLU A 437 -18.87 -9.73 -14.66
C GLU A 437 -17.97 -9.18 -15.78
N ASP A 438 -16.93 -9.91 -16.18
CA ASP A 438 -16.06 -9.49 -17.29
C ASP A 438 -16.82 -9.51 -18.63
N ASP A 439 -17.76 -10.45 -18.80
CA ASP A 439 -18.61 -10.57 -19.99
C ASP A 439 -19.68 -9.45 -20.01
N ASP A 440 -20.28 -9.11 -18.87
CA ASP A 440 -21.20 -7.97 -18.72
C ASP A 440 -20.50 -6.63 -19.02
N ASP A 441 -19.27 -6.41 -18.51
CA ASP A 441 -18.46 -5.20 -18.78
C ASP A 441 -18.07 -5.06 -20.27
N GLN A 442 -17.93 -6.17 -20.99
CA GLN A 442 -17.60 -6.18 -22.43
C GLN A 442 -18.84 -5.99 -23.32
N SER A 443 -19.98 -6.59 -22.95
CA SER A 443 -21.25 -6.47 -23.67
C SER A 443 -21.78 -5.03 -23.72
N GLY A 444 -21.46 -4.20 -22.72
CA GLY A 444 -21.81 -2.78 -22.72
C GLY A 444 -20.91 -1.88 -23.58
N SER A 445 -19.81 -2.42 -24.15
CA SER A 445 -18.88 -1.64 -24.98
C SER A 445 -18.85 -2.03 -26.46
N ASP A 446 -19.28 -3.23 -26.84
CA ASP A 446 -19.28 -3.69 -28.23
C ASP A 446 -20.47 -4.63 -28.48
N GLU A 447 -21.54 -4.15 -29.13
CA GLU A 447 -22.65 -4.99 -29.62
C GLU A 447 -22.33 -5.72 -30.95
N GLU A 448 -21.12 -5.60 -31.49
CA GLU A 448 -20.76 -6.16 -32.80
C GLU A 448 -19.43 -6.95 -32.75
N ASP A 449 -19.43 -8.21 -32.30
CA ASP A 449 -18.73 -9.36 -32.94
C ASP A 449 -18.75 -10.62 -32.04
N GLY A 450 -19.66 -11.56 -32.32
CA GLY A 450 -20.03 -12.65 -31.40
C GLY A 450 -19.26 -13.98 -31.55
N GLY A 451 -18.27 -14.11 -32.44
CA GLY A 451 -17.71 -15.44 -32.79
C GLY A 451 -16.27 -15.72 -32.35
N GLN A 452 -15.35 -14.77 -32.50
CA GLN A 452 -13.90 -14.99 -32.35
C GLN A 452 -13.30 -14.49 -31.03
N ARG A 453 -14.02 -13.66 -30.26
CA ARG A 453 -13.51 -13.04 -29.02
C ARG A 453 -13.46 -13.97 -27.81
N GLY A 454 -14.27 -15.03 -27.76
CA GLY A 454 -14.33 -15.95 -26.62
C GLY A 454 -12.99 -16.64 -26.30
N GLY A 455 -12.27 -17.11 -27.34
CA GLY A 455 -10.97 -17.75 -27.18
C GLY A 455 -9.87 -16.78 -26.73
N ALA A 456 -9.86 -15.55 -27.25
CA ALA A 456 -8.89 -14.53 -26.86
C ALA A 456 -9.05 -14.09 -25.39
N THR A 457 -10.30 -14.00 -24.91
CA THR A 457 -10.60 -13.61 -23.52
C THR A 457 -10.22 -14.71 -22.53
N GLN A 458 -10.47 -15.98 -22.87
CA GLN A 458 -10.08 -17.11 -22.03
C GLN A 458 -8.55 -17.31 -21.98
N TRP A 459 -7.87 -17.07 -23.11
CA TRP A 459 -6.41 -17.06 -23.18
C TRP A 459 -5.80 -15.95 -22.31
N ARG A 460 -6.34 -14.73 -22.39
CA ARG A 460 -5.94 -13.61 -21.51
C ARG A 460 -6.12 -13.93 -20.03
N LYS A 461 -7.25 -14.53 -19.64
CA LYS A 461 -7.52 -14.96 -18.25
C LYS A 461 -6.51 -16.02 -17.78
N THR A 462 -6.16 -16.97 -18.65
CA THR A 462 -5.16 -18.01 -18.36
C THR A 462 -3.76 -17.41 -18.18
N ILE A 463 -3.39 -16.46 -19.03
CA ILE A 463 -2.12 -15.73 -18.90
C ILE A 463 -2.08 -14.91 -17.61
N LEU A 464 -3.12 -14.14 -17.32
CA LEU A 464 -3.19 -13.34 -16.10
C LEU A 464 -3.06 -14.21 -14.85
N ARG A 465 -3.70 -15.39 -14.83
CA ARG A 465 -3.52 -16.36 -13.75
C ARG A 465 -2.08 -16.84 -13.63
N LYS A 466 -1.42 -17.22 -14.72
CA LYS A 466 0.01 -17.61 -14.70
C LYS A 466 0.92 -16.47 -14.23
N LEU A 467 0.67 -15.25 -14.70
CA LEU A 467 1.42 -14.06 -14.29
C LEU A 467 1.20 -13.74 -12.80
N SER A 468 0.00 -13.92 -12.26
CA SER A 468 -0.27 -13.73 -10.83
C SER A 468 0.51 -14.71 -9.95
N LEU A 469 0.63 -15.97 -10.38
CA LEU A 469 1.46 -16.96 -9.69
C LEU A 469 2.95 -16.62 -9.81
N ALA A 470 3.40 -16.19 -10.99
CA ALA A 470 4.77 -15.75 -11.20
C ALA A 470 5.14 -14.56 -10.31
N LEU A 471 4.23 -13.59 -10.13
CA LEU A 471 4.43 -12.46 -9.21
C LEU A 471 4.57 -12.94 -7.76
N ALA A 472 3.75 -13.90 -7.33
CA ALA A 472 3.84 -14.44 -5.97
C ALA A 472 5.16 -15.20 -5.73
N ILE A 473 5.59 -16.03 -6.69
CA ILE A 473 6.88 -16.74 -6.63
C ILE A 473 8.05 -15.74 -6.61
N TYR A 474 8.00 -14.74 -7.48
CA TYR A 474 8.98 -13.64 -7.49
C TYR A 474 9.04 -12.93 -6.14
N GLY A 475 7.89 -12.62 -5.54
CA GLY A 475 7.80 -12.01 -4.22
C GLY A 475 8.44 -12.87 -3.12
N ILE A 476 8.17 -14.18 -3.11
CA ILE A 476 8.79 -15.11 -2.15
C ILE A 476 10.31 -15.14 -2.33
N PHE A 477 10.77 -15.22 -3.58
CA PHE A 477 12.20 -15.23 -3.90
C PHE A 477 12.89 -13.94 -3.44
N VAL A 478 12.31 -12.78 -3.76
CA VAL A 478 12.78 -11.47 -3.30
C VAL A 478 12.85 -11.42 -1.77
N MET A 479 11.77 -11.85 -1.09
CA MET A 479 11.69 -11.84 0.36
C MET A 479 12.80 -12.68 0.98
N VAL A 480 12.97 -13.93 0.53
CA VAL A 480 13.99 -14.85 1.06
C VAL A 480 15.40 -14.32 0.81
N LEU A 481 15.70 -13.88 -0.41
CA LEU A 481 17.03 -13.37 -0.74
C LEU A 481 17.38 -12.09 0.01
N CYS A 482 16.48 -11.12 0.01
CA CYS A 482 16.77 -9.82 0.60
C CYS A 482 16.73 -9.87 2.12
N LEU A 483 15.77 -10.58 2.72
CA LEU A 483 15.72 -10.77 4.17
C LEU A 483 16.93 -11.59 4.63
N GLY A 484 17.27 -12.67 3.92
CA GLY A 484 18.47 -13.46 4.19
C GLY A 484 19.72 -12.59 4.12
N THR A 485 19.86 -11.79 3.06
CA THR A 485 21.03 -10.90 2.92
C THR A 485 21.09 -9.85 4.04
N ASN A 486 19.97 -9.23 4.39
CA ASN A 486 19.90 -8.25 5.48
C ASN A 486 20.21 -8.88 6.84
N VAL A 487 19.70 -10.07 7.14
CA VAL A 487 19.94 -10.73 8.44
C VAL A 487 21.38 -11.26 8.54
N PHE A 488 21.88 -11.94 7.51
CA PHE A 488 23.18 -12.63 7.59
C PHE A 488 24.37 -11.72 7.30
N PHE A 489 24.23 -10.73 6.40
CA PHE A 489 25.35 -9.89 5.98
C PHE A 489 25.32 -8.47 6.53
N ALA A 490 24.20 -7.96 7.06
CA ALA A 490 24.19 -6.64 7.70
C ALA A 490 24.80 -6.63 9.11
N GLY A 491 24.97 -7.82 9.74
CA GLY A 491 25.62 -7.97 11.04
C GLY A 491 27.16 -7.96 10.99
N GLY A 492 27.78 -8.04 9.80
CA GLY A 492 29.24 -8.19 9.64
C GLY A 492 30.01 -6.90 9.35
N GLY A 493 29.36 -5.74 9.30
CA GLY A 493 29.98 -4.46 8.89
C GLY A 493 30.43 -3.54 10.02
N GLY A 494 30.48 -4.03 11.27
CA GLY A 494 30.93 -3.27 12.43
C GLY A 494 32.26 -3.81 12.95
N HIS A 495 33.35 -3.48 12.28
CA HIS A 495 34.70 -3.48 12.85
C HIS A 495 35.51 -2.34 12.26
#